data_AF-A0A1T4ZH52-F1
#
_entry.id   AF-A0A1T4ZH52-F1
#
_cell.length_a   1.000
_cell.length_b   1.000
_cell.length_c   1.000
_cell.angle_alpha   90.00
_cell.angle_beta   90.00
_cell.angle_gamma   90.00
#
_symmetry.space_group_name_H-M   'P 1'
#
loop_
_entity.id
_entity.type
_entity.pdbx_description
1 polymer ?
#
loop_
_entity_poly.entity_id
_entity_poly.type
_entity_poly.pdbx_seq_one_letter_code
_entity_poly.pdbx_strand_id
1 'polypeptide(L)' 'MGFEATADHFFSYDKGIDPGTGKALWGALLGPFQFQKRCCFATMLPENPT' A
#
# COMPACT_ATOMS: atom_id res chain seq x y z
N MET A 1 1.21 -6.85 -7.98
CA MET A 1 0.55 -5.69 -7.35
C MET A 1 0.52 -5.92 -5.86
N GLY A 2 0.51 -4.88 -5.05
CA GLY A 2 0.51 -5.05 -3.60
C GLY A 2 1.07 -3.83 -2.88
N PHE A 3 1.49 -4.07 -1.65
CA PHE A 3 2.03 -3.06 -0.78
C PHE A 3 3.24 -3.62 -0.03
N GLU A 4 4.04 -2.70 0.51
CA GLU A 4 5.08 -3.01 1.48
C GLU A 4 4.82 -2.20 2.75
N ALA A 5 4.90 -2.85 3.91
CA ALA A 5 4.70 -2.21 5.19
C ALA A 5 5.91 -2.49 6.10
N THR A 6 6.43 -1.42 6.69
CA THR A 6 7.49 -1.46 7.69
C THR A 6 6.97 -0.84 8.99
N ALA A 7 7.82 -0.74 10.02
CA ALA A 7 7.45 -0.07 11.26
C ALA A 7 7.02 1.39 11.04
N ASP A 8 7.67 2.11 10.13
CA ASP A 8 7.48 3.57 9.98
C ASP A 8 6.96 4.01 8.61
N HIS A 9 7.03 3.13 7.61
CA HIS A 9 6.63 3.45 6.23
C HIS A 9 5.64 2.43 5.66
N PHE A 10 4.76 2.91 4.80
CA PHE A 10 3.86 2.11 3.98
C PHE A 10 3.97 2.55 2.52
N PHE A 11 4.22 1.60 1.62
CA PHE A 11 4.34 1.80 0.19
C PHE A 11 3.17 1.12 -0.52
N SER A 12 2.36 1.89 -1.26
CA SER A 12 1.28 1.36 -2.11
C SER A 12 1.70 1.38 -3.57
N TYR A 13 1.60 0.22 -4.22
CA TYR A 13 1.94 0.00 -5.63
C TYR A 13 0.70 -0.22 -6.49
N ASP A 14 -0.43 0.37 -6.09
CA ASP A 14 -1.73 0.20 -6.72
C ASP A 14 -1.74 0.79 -8.13
N LYS A 15 -2.14 -0.04 -9.10
CA LYS A 15 -2.29 0.32 -10.50
C LYS A 15 -3.27 -0.60 -11.21
N GLY A 16 -3.99 -0.07 -12.19
CA GLY A 16 -4.78 -0.86 -13.12
C GLY A 16 -3.94 -1.19 -14.34
N ILE A 17 -3.89 -2.47 -14.72
CA ILE A 17 -3.20 -2.93 -15.91
C ILE A 17 -4.23 -3.45 -16.91
N ASP A 18 -4.14 -3.01 -18.16
CA ASP A 18 -4.85 -3.60 -19.28
C ASP A 18 -4.37 -5.06 -19.47
N PRO A 19 -5.26 -6.07 -19.37
CA PRO A 19 -4.87 -7.46 -19.47
C PRO A 19 -4.43 -7.89 -20.88
N GLY A 20 -4.86 -7.19 -21.93
CA GLY A 20 -4.52 -7.50 -23.32
C GLY A 20 -3.19 -6.90 -23.75
N THR A 21 -2.83 -5.72 -23.23
CA THR A 21 -1.60 -5.02 -23.63
C THR A 21 -0.52 -4.96 -22.56
N GLY A 22 -0.85 -5.26 -21.30
CA GLY A 22 0.05 -5.12 -20.15
C GLY A 22 0.34 -3.66 -19.77
N LYS A 23 -0.31 -2.69 -20.42
CA LYS A 23 -0.08 -1.26 -20.16
C LYS A 23 -0.84 -0.79 -18.93
N ALA A 24 -0.26 0.18 -18.23
CA ALA A 24 -0.96 0.86 -17.13
C ALA A 24 -2.12 1.70 -17.66
N LEU A 25 -3.31 1.51 -17.07
CA LEU A 25 -4.51 2.32 -17.29
C LEU A 25 -4.62 3.44 -16.26
N TRP A 26 -4.28 3.14 -15.01
CA TRP A 26 -4.29 4.07 -13.89
C TRP A 26 -3.27 3.65 -12.83
N GLY A 27 -2.94 4.55 -11.91
CA GLY A 27 -2.00 4.31 -10.82
C GLY A 27 -0.97 5.43 -10.71
N ALA A 28 -0.01 5.26 -9.81
CA ALA A 28 1.04 6.24 -9.61
C ALA A 28 2.07 6.21 -10.77
N LEU A 29 2.39 7.39 -11.31
CA LEU A 29 3.26 7.54 -12.49
C LEU A 29 4.76 7.60 -12.16
N LEU A 30 5.11 8.11 -10.98
CA LEU A 30 6.49 8.40 -10.56
C LEU A 30 6.96 7.50 -9.41
N GLY A 31 6.50 6.25 -9.40
CA GLY A 31 6.75 5.29 -8.32
C GLY A 31 5.59 5.19 -7.33
N PRO A 32 5.71 4.38 -6.26
CA PRO A 32 4.64 4.15 -5.31
C PRO A 32 4.29 5.40 -4.50
N PHE A 33 3.06 5.45 -3.99
CA PHE A 33 2.75 6.36 -2.89
C PHE A 33 3.50 5.91 -1.63
N GLN A 34 4.17 6.85 -0.99
CA GLN A 34 4.97 6.61 0.21
C GLN A 34 4.33 7.34 1.40
N PHE A 35 3.87 6.56 2.37
CA PHE A 35 3.24 7.08 3.58
C PHE A 35 4.18 6.89 4.75
N GLN A 36 4.31 7.91 5.59
CA GLN A 36 5.01 7.85 6.87
C GLN A 36 4.00 7.73 8.01
N LYS A 37 4.24 6.80 8.93
CA LYS A 37 3.40 6.61 10.11
C LYS A 37 3.46 7.85 11.00
N ARG A 38 2.30 8.48 11.24
CA ARG A 38 2.20 9.65 12.13
C ARG A 38 1.76 9.30 13.55
N CYS A 39 0.96 8.25 13.70
CA CYS A 39 0.45 7.77 14.98
C CYS A 39 0.31 6.25 14.95
N CYS A 40 0.60 5.58 16.08
CA CYS A 40 0.50 4.13 16.23
C CYS A 40 -0.79 3.77 16.97
N PHE A 41 -1.56 2.84 16.40
CA PHE A 41 -2.78 2.32 17.00
C PHE A 41 -2.65 0.85 17.44
N ALA A 42 -1.42 0.31 17.48
CA ALA A 42 -1.19 -1.10 17.78
C ALA A 42 -1.77 -1.52 19.14
N THR A 43 -1.76 -0.63 20.13
CA THR A 43 -2.33 -0.87 21.47
C THR A 43 -3.85 -0.87 21.50
N MET A 44 -4.52 -0.50 20.41
CA MET A 44 -5.99 -0.53 20.30
C MET A 44 -6.49 -1.81 19.61
N LEU A 45 -5.58 -2.70 19.18
CA LEU A 45 -5.96 -3.99 18.61
C LEU A 45 -6.43 -4.94 19.72
N PRO A 46 -7.48 -5.75 19.48
CA PRO A 46 -7.89 -6.77 20.43
C PRO A 46 -6.81 -7.85 20.55
N GLU A 47 -6.59 -8.37 21.76
CA GLU A 47 -5.56 -9.39 22.03
C GLU A 47 -5.83 -10.73 21.31
N ASN A 48 -7.08 -11.02 20.98
CA ASN A 48 -7.50 -12.19 20.21
C ASN A 48 -8.30 -11.76 18.97
N PRO A 49 -7.64 -11.47 17.85
CA PRO A 49 -8.32 -11.27 16.58
C PRO A 49 -8.86 -12.63 16.11
N THR A 50 -10.18 -12.81 16.16
CA THR A 50 -10.90 -13.93 15.53
C THR A 50 -10.67 -13.98 14.03
#